data_AF-A0A1L7X156-F1
#
_entry.id   AF-A0A1L7X156-F1
#
_cell.length_a   1.000
_cell.length_b   1.000
_cell.length_c   1.000
_cell.angle_alpha   90.00
_cell.angle_beta   90.00
_cell.angle_gamma   90.00
#
_symmetry.space_group_name_H-M   'P 1'
#
loop_
_entity.id
_entity.type
_entity.pdbx_description
1 polymer ?
#
loop_
_entity_poly.entity_id
_entity_poly.type
_entity_poly.pdbx_seq_one_letter_code
_entity_poly.pdbx_strand_id
1 'polypeptide(L)'
;MKKNEYNRGYERHCSQILEPGTTSESKEGLYPGEHLPVDHPRVVRRDYNCGPNLWPKSLGEEFEKVCTEYWCAMRRPYRQFTLHPLPPTRTTSPLDRGIGAHRDFGCITLLIQDSVRGLQVFDTTTNSWVDVKPVPGAYVMNLGNLTMKWTNGRYMSNLYRVMNFSKRDRYSIPFFFSGNPNYGFDVLPGCEA
;
A
#
# COMPACT_ATOMS: atom_id res chain seq x y z
N MET A 1 17.43 -9.45 3.69
CA MET A 1 17.07 -9.33 2.25
C MET A 1 16.81 -7.86 1.93
N LYS A 2 17.11 -7.35 0.73
CA LYS A 2 16.75 -5.99 0.26
C LYS A 2 15.97 -6.12 -1.05
N LYS A 3 15.24 -5.08 -1.47
CA LYS A 3 14.55 -5.08 -2.77
C LYS A 3 15.54 -5.32 -3.92
N ASN A 4 15.10 -6.06 -4.95
CA ASN A 4 15.83 -6.21 -6.21
C ASN A 4 15.56 -5.02 -7.16
N GLU A 5 16.17 -5.02 -8.34
CA GLU A 5 16.02 -3.97 -9.35
C GLU A 5 14.58 -3.82 -9.91
N TYR A 6 13.71 -4.80 -9.66
CA TYR A 6 12.31 -4.81 -10.07
C TYR A 6 11.35 -4.32 -8.97
N ASN A 7 11.90 -3.69 -7.92
CA ASN A 7 11.18 -3.25 -6.72
C ASN A 7 10.49 -4.40 -5.96
N ARG A 8 11.02 -5.64 -6.05
CA ARG A 8 10.49 -6.80 -5.34
C ARG A 8 11.31 -7.16 -4.12
N GLY A 9 10.64 -7.57 -3.05
CA GLY A 9 11.27 -8.10 -1.85
C GLY A 9 11.10 -7.22 -0.62
N TYR A 10 12.02 -7.36 0.33
CA TYR A 10 11.86 -6.81 1.68
C TYR A 10 12.36 -5.36 1.79
N GLU A 11 11.54 -4.55 2.45
CA GLU A 11 11.79 -3.19 2.89
C GLU A 11 12.11 -3.19 4.38
N ARG A 12 13.26 -2.59 4.74
CA ARG A 12 13.73 -2.56 6.12
C ARG A 12 12.90 -1.61 6.97
N HIS A 13 12.81 -1.93 8.25
CA HIS A 13 12.25 -1.04 9.27
C HIS A 13 12.87 0.38 9.19
N CYS A 14 12.05 1.42 9.32
CA CYS A 14 12.47 2.82 9.33
C CYS A 14 13.20 3.31 8.06
N SER A 15 12.95 2.69 6.91
CA SER A 15 13.61 3.03 5.64
C SER A 15 12.88 4.08 4.80
N GLN A 16 11.69 4.54 5.21
CA GLN A 16 10.87 5.50 4.47
C GLN A 16 10.48 6.72 5.32
N ILE A 17 10.30 7.85 4.66
CA ILE A 17 9.72 9.09 5.20
C ILE A 17 8.72 9.58 4.14
N LEU A 18 7.41 9.41 4.38
CA LEU A 18 6.38 9.90 3.45
C LEU A 18 5.89 11.30 3.80
N GLU A 19 5.91 11.68 5.08
CA GLU A 19 5.52 13.02 5.55
C GLU A 19 6.79 13.87 5.71
N PRO A 20 6.98 14.94 4.91
CA PRO A 20 8.16 15.79 5.02
C PRO A 20 8.29 16.43 6.41
N GLY A 21 9.52 16.49 6.95
CA GLY A 21 9.79 17.10 8.25
C GLY A 21 9.53 16.19 9.46
N THR A 22 9.33 14.89 9.25
CA THR A 22 9.02 13.92 10.31
C THR A 22 10.10 12.86 10.47
N THR A 23 10.02 12.07 11.54
CA THR A 23 10.86 10.88 11.71
C THR A 23 10.52 9.81 10.67
N SER A 24 11.42 8.85 10.51
CA SER A 24 11.19 7.69 9.65
C SER A 24 10.06 6.81 10.16
N GLU A 25 9.38 6.20 9.21
CA GLU A 25 8.18 5.38 9.45
C GLU A 25 8.54 4.09 10.16
N SER A 26 7.91 3.83 11.30
CA SER A 26 8.11 2.59 12.04
C SER A 26 7.35 1.42 11.40
N LYS A 27 7.73 1.07 10.16
CA LYS A 27 7.22 -0.05 9.37
C LYS A 27 8.35 -0.77 8.67
N GLU A 28 8.17 -2.07 8.50
CA GLU A 28 8.89 -2.85 7.50
C GLU A 28 7.90 -3.30 6.42
N GLY A 29 8.36 -4.02 5.40
CA GLY A 29 7.41 -4.63 4.49
C GLY A 29 7.96 -5.59 3.45
N LEU A 30 7.05 -6.32 2.80
CA LEU A 30 7.36 -7.20 1.69
C LEU A 30 6.57 -6.77 0.46
N TYR A 31 7.24 -6.62 -0.67
CA TYR A 31 6.68 -6.13 -1.92
C TYR A 31 6.68 -7.24 -3.00
N PRO A 32 5.79 -8.24 -2.92
CA PRO A 32 5.52 -9.13 -4.03
C PRO A 32 4.59 -8.46 -5.07
N GLY A 33 4.56 -9.03 -6.26
CA GLY A 33 3.58 -8.70 -7.29
C GLY A 33 3.43 -9.84 -8.27
N GLU A 34 3.11 -9.53 -9.52
CA GLU A 34 3.13 -10.53 -10.59
C GLU A 34 4.55 -11.06 -10.72
N HIS A 35 4.70 -12.38 -10.53
CA HIS A 35 5.96 -13.05 -10.81
C HIS A 35 6.12 -13.15 -12.33
N LEU A 36 7.14 -12.47 -12.86
CA LEU A 36 7.51 -12.54 -14.27
C LEU A 36 8.96 -13.01 -14.39
N PRO A 37 9.26 -14.04 -15.21
CA PRO A 37 10.64 -14.47 -15.42
C PRO A 37 11.44 -13.39 -16.16
N VAL A 38 12.77 -13.46 -16.06
CA VAL A 38 13.69 -12.40 -16.55
C VAL A 38 13.63 -12.20 -18.07
N ASP A 39 13.24 -13.23 -18.81
CA ASP A 39 13.06 -13.24 -20.27
C ASP A 39 11.66 -12.77 -20.71
N HIS A 40 10.75 -12.51 -19.77
CA HIS A 40 9.41 -12.03 -20.10
C HIS A 40 9.48 -10.67 -20.83
N PRO A 41 8.71 -10.44 -21.92
CA PRO A 41 8.82 -9.22 -22.73
C PRO A 41 8.70 -7.90 -21.94
N ARG A 42 7.82 -7.87 -20.93
CA ARG A 42 7.66 -6.71 -20.02
C ARG A 42 8.89 -6.46 -19.14
N VAL A 43 9.59 -7.52 -18.73
CA VAL A 43 10.82 -7.40 -17.92
C VAL A 43 11.98 -6.93 -18.80
N VAL A 44 12.11 -7.51 -20.00
CA VAL A 44 13.11 -7.10 -21.00
C VAL A 44 12.94 -5.63 -21.39
N ARG A 45 11.69 -5.16 -21.58
CA ARG A 45 11.37 -3.75 -21.85
C ARG A 45 11.58 -2.82 -20.64
N ARG A 46 11.87 -3.37 -19.46
CA ARG A 46 11.99 -2.64 -18.19
C ARG A 46 10.69 -1.91 -17.81
N ASP A 47 9.55 -2.55 -18.04
CA ASP A 47 8.27 -2.04 -17.55
C ASP A 47 8.33 -1.87 -16.02
N TYR A 48 7.72 -0.80 -15.54
CA TYR A 48 7.66 -0.50 -14.13
C TYR A 48 7.07 -1.66 -13.32
N ASN A 49 7.73 -2.01 -12.20
CA ASN A 49 7.31 -3.06 -11.28
C ASN A 49 7.03 -4.42 -11.96
N CYS A 50 7.88 -4.81 -12.92
CA CYS A 50 7.83 -6.10 -13.60
C CYS A 50 9.13 -6.88 -13.34
N GLY A 51 9.02 -8.12 -12.85
CA GLY A 51 10.17 -8.99 -12.63
C GLY A 51 9.89 -10.10 -11.62
N PRO A 52 10.87 -10.96 -11.36
CA PRO A 52 10.74 -12.05 -10.41
C PRO A 52 10.56 -11.52 -8.98
N ASN A 53 9.63 -12.15 -8.25
CA ASN A 53 9.45 -11.90 -6.82
C ASN A 53 10.67 -12.39 -6.03
N LEU A 54 10.92 -11.75 -4.89
CA LEU A 54 11.99 -12.12 -3.98
C LEU A 54 11.39 -12.50 -2.62
N TRP A 55 11.26 -13.80 -2.38
CA TRP A 55 10.63 -14.35 -1.18
C TRP A 55 11.65 -14.63 -0.06
N PRO A 56 11.30 -14.35 1.21
CA PRO A 56 12.14 -14.69 2.34
C PRO A 56 12.10 -16.21 2.60
N LYS A 57 13.18 -16.92 2.25
CA LYS A 57 13.28 -18.38 2.43
C LYS A 57 12.96 -18.86 3.85
N SER A 58 13.20 -18.02 4.86
CA SER A 58 12.90 -18.32 6.26
C SER A 58 11.41 -18.46 6.58
N LEU A 59 10.51 -17.97 5.72
CA LEU A 59 9.06 -18.10 5.91
C LEU A 59 8.47 -19.35 5.24
N GLY A 60 9.28 -20.12 4.51
CA GLY A 60 8.88 -21.35 3.86
C GLY A 60 8.04 -21.16 2.59
N GLU A 61 7.80 -22.27 1.87
CA GLU A 61 7.09 -22.29 0.59
C GLU A 61 5.59 -21.98 0.74
N GLU A 62 4.97 -22.35 1.86
CA GLU A 62 3.55 -22.07 2.08
C GLU A 62 3.27 -20.56 2.16
N PHE A 63 4.19 -19.77 2.69
CA PHE A 63 4.06 -18.32 2.71
C PHE A 63 4.07 -17.73 1.29
N GLU A 64 4.96 -18.20 0.42
CA GLU A 64 5.01 -17.82 -1.00
C GLU A 64 3.71 -18.22 -1.70
N LYS A 65 3.24 -19.44 -1.48
CA LYS A 65 2.00 -19.96 -2.06
C LYS A 65 0.79 -19.11 -1.66
N VAL A 66 0.58 -18.86 -0.38
CA VAL A 66 -0.56 -18.05 0.12
C VAL A 66 -0.50 -16.61 -0.41
N CYS A 67 0.68 -15.99 -0.41
CA CYS A 67 0.82 -14.63 -0.96
C CYS A 67 0.53 -14.59 -2.47
N THR A 68 0.93 -15.64 -3.20
CA THR A 68 0.66 -15.79 -4.64
C THR A 68 -0.82 -16.06 -4.91
N GLU A 69 -1.48 -16.90 -4.12
CA GLU A 69 -2.92 -17.16 -4.22
C GLU A 69 -3.74 -15.90 -3.96
N TYR A 70 -3.42 -15.17 -2.90
CA TYR A 70 -4.06 -13.90 -2.60
C TYR A 70 -3.84 -12.88 -3.72
N TRP A 71 -2.62 -12.76 -4.23
CA TRP A 71 -2.32 -11.92 -5.40
C TRP A 71 -3.21 -12.30 -6.59
N CYS A 72 -3.28 -13.58 -6.94
CA CYS A 72 -4.11 -14.08 -8.04
C CYS A 72 -5.60 -13.81 -7.83
N ALA A 73 -6.11 -13.96 -6.61
CA ALA A 73 -7.49 -13.66 -6.26
C ALA A 73 -7.84 -12.18 -6.47
N MET A 74 -6.92 -11.28 -6.10
CA MET A 74 -7.10 -9.83 -6.25
C MET A 74 -6.86 -9.34 -7.69
N ARG A 75 -6.06 -10.05 -8.49
CA ARG A 75 -5.57 -9.65 -9.82
C ARG A 75 -6.59 -9.77 -10.96
N ARG A 76 -7.82 -10.21 -10.72
CA ARG A 76 -8.85 -10.19 -11.79
C ARG A 76 -9.22 -8.75 -12.23
N PRO A 77 -8.60 -7.69 -11.71
CA PRO A 77 -7.74 -6.86 -12.56
C PRO A 77 -6.48 -6.28 -11.84
N TYR A 78 -5.30 -6.43 -12.45
CA TYR A 78 -3.96 -5.81 -12.23
C TYR A 78 -3.57 -4.97 -10.97
N ARG A 79 -2.36 -5.25 -10.43
CA ARG A 79 -1.38 -4.40 -9.67
C ARG A 79 -1.21 -4.61 -8.15
N GLN A 80 -0.16 -3.97 -7.59
CA GLN A 80 0.85 -4.33 -6.58
C GLN A 80 0.38 -4.64 -5.14
N PHE A 81 1.07 -5.57 -4.47
CA PHE A 81 0.80 -6.03 -3.11
C PHE A 81 1.94 -5.58 -2.22
N THR A 82 1.62 -5.11 -1.03
CA THR A 82 2.60 -4.88 0.01
C THR A 82 2.10 -5.46 1.32
N LEU A 83 2.95 -6.15 2.06
CA LEU A 83 2.71 -6.51 3.47
C LEU A 83 3.44 -5.51 4.35
N HIS A 84 2.78 -4.92 5.33
CA HIS A 84 3.38 -4.02 6.32
C HIS A 84 3.23 -4.57 7.74
N PRO A 85 4.28 -5.22 8.28
CA PRO A 85 4.46 -5.35 9.72
C PRO A 85 4.85 -3.99 10.31
N LEU A 86 4.09 -3.56 11.31
CA LEU A 86 4.44 -2.41 12.13
C LEU A 86 4.90 -2.95 13.49
N PRO A 87 6.19 -2.92 13.83
CA PRO A 87 6.66 -3.41 15.13
C PRO A 87 6.13 -2.54 16.28
N PRO A 88 6.23 -3.02 17.53
CA PRO A 88 5.75 -2.29 18.70
C PRO A 88 6.62 -1.06 18.91
N THR A 89 6.02 0.12 19.04
CA THR A 89 6.78 1.26 19.58
C THR A 89 6.93 1.08 21.09
N ARG A 90 8.16 1.23 21.62
CA ARG A 90 8.43 1.23 23.07
C ARG A 90 7.89 2.49 23.75
N THR A 91 7.45 3.48 22.96
CA THR A 91 6.91 4.76 23.38
C THR A 91 5.54 5.00 22.73
N THR A 92 4.68 5.75 23.43
CA THR A 92 3.36 6.20 22.97
C THR A 92 3.40 7.69 22.62
N SER A 93 4.51 8.17 22.06
CA SER A 93 4.67 9.59 21.75
C SER A 93 3.69 9.97 20.63
N PRO A 94 3.10 11.18 20.64
CA PRO A 94 2.35 11.71 19.49
C PRO A 94 3.16 11.77 18.19
N LEU A 95 4.49 11.66 18.29
CA LEU A 95 5.44 11.59 17.17
C LEU A 95 5.69 10.15 16.67
N ASP A 96 5.23 9.12 17.38
CA ASP A 96 5.42 7.72 17.01
C ASP A 96 4.42 7.30 15.92
N ARG A 97 4.81 7.59 14.68
CA ARG A 97 4.04 7.26 13.49
C ARG A 97 4.50 5.91 12.93
N GLY A 98 3.52 5.04 12.67
CA GLY A 98 3.73 3.85 11.87
C GLY A 98 3.95 4.23 10.40
N ILE A 99 3.08 5.08 9.86
CA ILE A 99 3.15 5.64 8.51
C ILE A 99 2.75 7.12 8.56
N GLY A 100 3.52 7.99 7.91
CA GLY A 100 3.25 9.44 7.86
C GLY A 100 1.97 9.78 7.09
N ALA A 101 1.49 11.01 7.24
CA ALA A 101 0.34 11.50 6.48
C ALA A 101 0.64 11.56 4.97
N HIS A 102 -0.13 10.83 4.17
CA HIS A 102 0.04 10.78 2.71
C HIS A 102 -1.27 10.44 1.98
N ARG A 103 -1.22 10.48 0.64
CA ARG A 103 -2.28 10.06 -0.28
C ARG A 103 -1.73 8.97 -1.18
N ASP A 104 -2.58 8.04 -1.61
CA ASP A 104 -2.15 7.02 -2.56
C ASP A 104 -2.07 7.59 -3.97
N PHE A 105 -1.07 7.14 -4.74
CA PHE A 105 -0.91 7.57 -6.12
C PHE A 105 -1.91 6.93 -7.08
N GLY A 106 -2.31 5.67 -6.84
CA GLY A 106 -3.09 4.84 -7.76
C GLY A 106 -4.56 5.24 -7.95
N CYS A 107 -5.38 4.29 -8.40
CA CYS A 107 -6.82 4.51 -8.55
C CYS A 107 -7.56 4.11 -7.27
N ILE A 108 -7.39 2.86 -6.84
CA ILE A 108 -8.09 2.28 -5.69
C ILE A 108 -7.08 1.49 -4.86
N THR A 109 -7.12 1.65 -3.53
CA THR A 109 -6.41 0.76 -2.61
C THR A 109 -7.42 -0.06 -1.82
N LEU A 110 -7.19 -1.37 -1.76
CA LEU A 110 -7.90 -2.30 -0.91
C LEU A 110 -6.97 -2.77 0.20
N LEU A 111 -7.37 -2.61 1.44
CA LEU A 111 -6.55 -2.89 2.61
C LEU A 111 -7.24 -3.91 3.51
N ILE A 112 -6.59 -5.06 3.70
CA ILE A 112 -6.86 -5.92 4.86
C ILE A 112 -5.97 -5.43 6.00
N GLN A 113 -6.55 -5.36 7.20
CA GLN A 113 -5.83 -5.07 8.43
C GLN A 113 -6.26 -6.05 9.50
N ASP A 114 -5.36 -6.32 10.44
CA ASP A 114 -5.68 -7.10 11.63
C ASP A 114 -6.56 -6.31 12.63
N SER A 115 -6.71 -6.83 13.85
CA SER A 115 -7.51 -6.22 14.91
C SER A 115 -6.81 -5.05 15.63
N VAL A 116 -5.58 -4.70 15.27
CA VAL A 116 -4.83 -3.61 15.92
C VAL A 116 -5.19 -2.28 15.27
N ARG A 117 -5.71 -1.34 16.08
CA ARG A 117 -6.02 0.02 15.64
C ARG A 117 -4.75 0.77 15.19
N GLY A 118 -4.93 1.76 14.32
CA GLY A 118 -3.84 2.67 13.94
C GLY A 118 -4.13 3.51 12.72
N LEU A 119 -4.90 2.99 11.76
CA LEU A 119 -5.26 3.72 10.56
C LEU A 119 -6.19 4.89 10.91
N GLN A 120 -5.81 6.09 10.44
CA GLN A 120 -6.62 7.30 10.54
C GLN A 120 -6.76 7.96 9.17
N VAL A 121 -7.95 8.49 8.88
CA VAL A 121 -8.23 9.30 7.69
C VAL A 121 -8.52 10.72 8.13
N PHE A 122 -8.06 11.71 7.36
CA PHE A 122 -8.34 13.10 7.64
C PHE A 122 -9.70 13.50 7.06
N ASP A 123 -10.62 13.92 7.91
CA ASP A 123 -11.87 14.53 7.51
C ASP A 123 -11.67 16.04 7.34
N THR A 124 -11.77 16.50 6.10
CA THR A 124 -11.60 17.92 5.75
C THR A 124 -12.78 18.78 6.18
N THR A 125 -13.95 18.19 6.43
CA THR A 125 -15.15 18.91 6.86
C THR A 125 -15.05 19.32 8.31
N THR A 126 -14.52 18.41 9.15
CA THR A 126 -14.32 18.64 10.58
C THR A 126 -12.88 19.06 10.92
N ASN A 127 -11.99 19.08 9.92
CA ASN A 127 -10.56 19.37 10.06
C ASN A 127 -9.88 18.49 11.13
N SER A 128 -10.21 17.20 11.15
CA SER A 128 -9.77 16.28 12.19
C SER A 128 -9.44 14.88 11.67
N TRP A 129 -8.61 14.16 12.42
CA TRP A 129 -8.28 12.76 12.13
C TRP A 129 -9.35 11.83 12.71
N VAL A 130 -9.89 10.95 11.87
CA VAL A 130 -10.91 9.96 12.22
C VAL A 130 -10.29 8.57 12.20
N ASP A 131 -10.47 7.81 13.28
CA ASP A 131 -10.00 6.42 13.36
C ASP A 131 -10.81 5.50 12.45
N VAL A 132 -10.13 4.66 11.68
CA VAL A 132 -10.77 3.56 10.93
C VAL A 132 -10.78 2.32 11.80
N LYS A 133 -11.95 1.99 12.35
CA LYS A 133 -12.13 0.80 13.19
C LYS A 133 -11.91 -0.47 12.36
N PRO A 134 -11.03 -1.40 12.79
CA PRO A 134 -10.92 -2.70 12.14
C PRO A 134 -12.24 -3.48 12.19
N VAL A 135 -12.67 -4.00 11.04
CA VAL A 135 -13.88 -4.81 10.91
C VAL A 135 -13.49 -6.17 10.34
N PRO A 136 -13.66 -7.27 11.09
CA PRO A 136 -13.35 -8.62 10.60
C PRO A 136 -14.12 -8.95 9.30
N GLY A 137 -13.41 -9.52 8.32
CA GLY A 137 -13.99 -9.90 7.03
C GLY A 137 -14.23 -8.73 6.06
N ALA A 138 -13.84 -7.50 6.42
CA ALA A 138 -13.99 -6.33 5.56
C ALA A 138 -12.65 -5.82 5.03
N TYR A 139 -12.70 -5.25 3.83
CA TYR A 139 -11.64 -4.41 3.30
C TYR A 139 -11.90 -2.95 3.65
N VAL A 140 -10.84 -2.21 3.97
CA VAL A 140 -10.88 -0.76 3.84
C VAL A 140 -10.56 -0.41 2.39
N MET A 141 -11.41 0.41 1.77
CA MET A 141 -11.18 0.93 0.42
C MET A 141 -10.84 2.41 0.51
N ASN A 142 -9.82 2.85 -0.23
CA ASN A 142 -9.58 4.26 -0.47
C ASN A 142 -9.49 4.53 -1.99
N LEU A 143 -9.63 5.80 -2.33
CA LEU A 143 -9.36 6.30 -3.68
C LEU A 143 -8.01 7.01 -3.67
N GLY A 144 -7.24 6.83 -4.74
CA GLY A 144 -5.97 7.49 -4.96
C GLY A 144 -6.07 8.68 -5.93
N ASN A 145 -4.94 9.34 -6.12
CA ASN A 145 -4.80 10.57 -6.90
C ASN A 145 -5.26 10.40 -8.36
N LEU A 146 -5.09 9.22 -8.97
CA LEU A 146 -5.57 8.99 -10.34
C LEU A 146 -7.09 9.07 -10.42
N THR A 147 -7.82 8.50 -9.47
CA THR A 147 -9.29 8.57 -9.46
C THR A 147 -9.77 10.00 -9.23
N MET A 148 -9.11 10.74 -8.35
CA MET A 148 -9.41 12.15 -8.14
C MET A 148 -9.21 12.97 -9.42
N LYS A 149 -8.15 12.69 -10.19
CA LYS A 149 -7.90 13.37 -11.46
C LYS A 149 -8.88 12.95 -12.56
N TRP A 150 -9.23 11.66 -12.67
CA TRP A 150 -10.26 11.16 -13.60
C TRP A 150 -11.61 11.84 -13.40
N THR A 151 -11.96 12.09 -12.14
CA THR A 151 -13.30 12.59 -11.78
C THR A 151 -13.32 14.10 -11.60
N ASN A 152 -12.24 14.78 -12.00
CA ASN A 152 -12.07 16.22 -11.87
C ASN A 152 -12.39 16.74 -10.46
N GLY A 153 -11.92 16.01 -9.44
CA GLY A 153 -12.13 16.36 -8.03
C GLY A 153 -13.51 16.01 -7.45
N ARG A 154 -14.42 15.39 -8.21
CA ARG A 154 -15.72 14.93 -7.67
C ARG A 154 -15.55 13.83 -6.63
N TYR A 155 -14.58 12.94 -6.82
CA TYR A 155 -14.13 12.00 -5.80
C TYR A 155 -12.76 12.38 -5.27
N MET A 156 -12.60 12.34 -3.94
CA MET A 156 -11.40 12.82 -3.26
C MET A 156 -10.45 11.69 -2.91
N SER A 157 -9.16 11.90 -3.16
CA SER A 157 -8.10 11.01 -2.72
C SER A 157 -7.70 11.33 -1.29
N ASN A 158 -8.41 10.86 -0.26
CA ASN A 158 -8.23 11.34 1.13
C ASN A 158 -6.81 11.20 1.69
N LEU A 159 -6.42 12.15 2.55
CA LEU A 159 -5.19 12.07 3.33
C LEU A 159 -5.38 11.05 4.45
N TYR A 160 -4.42 10.16 4.65
CA TYR A 160 -4.47 9.15 5.69
C TYR A 160 -3.09 8.95 6.33
N ARG A 161 -3.06 8.39 7.54
CA ARG A 161 -1.83 8.06 8.28
C ARG A 161 -2.03 6.80 9.11
N VAL A 162 -0.94 6.24 9.63
CA VAL A 162 -1.02 5.15 10.61
C VAL A 162 -0.27 5.55 11.88
N MET A 163 -0.99 5.57 12.99
CA MET A 163 -0.44 5.83 14.32
C MET A 163 -0.15 4.51 15.03
N ASN A 164 0.92 4.48 15.83
CA ASN A 164 1.22 3.32 16.65
C ASN A 164 0.65 3.51 18.07
N PHE A 165 -0.53 2.94 18.32
CA PHE A 165 -1.19 3.00 19.63
C PHE A 165 -0.92 1.77 20.50
N SER A 166 -0.28 0.74 19.94
CA SER A 166 -0.16 -0.57 20.59
C SER A 166 1.30 -0.97 20.78
N LYS A 167 1.53 -1.79 21.80
CA LYS A 167 2.78 -2.53 21.97
C LYS A 167 2.75 -3.89 21.25
N ARG A 168 1.76 -4.12 20.39
CA ARG A 168 1.66 -5.31 19.55
C ARG A 168 1.92 -4.91 18.10
N ASP A 169 2.48 -5.85 17.35
CA ASP A 169 2.62 -5.69 15.92
C ASP A 169 1.25 -5.49 15.29
N ARG A 170 1.17 -4.56 14.35
CA ARG A 170 0.01 -4.39 13.47
C ARG A 170 0.38 -4.87 12.08
N TYR A 171 -0.37 -5.83 11.56
CA TYR A 171 -0.23 -6.33 10.20
C TYR A 171 -1.28 -5.73 9.29
N SER A 172 -0.85 -5.33 8.10
CA SER A 172 -1.77 -4.90 7.05
C SER A 172 -1.25 -5.24 5.66
N ILE A 173 -2.18 -5.49 4.75
CA ILE A 173 -1.93 -5.94 3.39
C ILE A 173 -2.66 -5.00 2.42
N PRO A 174 -2.06 -3.86 2.03
CA PRO A 174 -2.58 -3.05 0.94
C PRO A 174 -2.36 -3.73 -0.42
N PHE A 175 -3.41 -3.67 -1.23
CA PHE A 175 -3.44 -3.99 -2.65
C PHE A 175 -3.74 -2.71 -3.44
N PHE A 176 -2.85 -2.33 -4.35
CA PHE A 176 -2.94 -1.09 -5.11
C PHE A 176 -3.36 -1.35 -6.55
N PHE A 177 -4.56 -0.89 -6.92
CA PHE A 177 -5.08 -0.94 -8.28
C PHE A 177 -4.83 0.41 -8.97
N SER A 178 -4.04 0.42 -10.06
CA SER A 178 -3.68 1.66 -10.79
C SER A 178 -3.90 1.58 -12.31
N GLY A 179 -4.74 0.64 -12.79
CA GLY A 179 -5.04 0.48 -14.21
C GLY A 179 -3.86 -0.01 -15.08
N ASN A 180 -3.94 0.12 -16.40
CA ASN A 180 -2.88 -0.28 -17.32
C ASN A 180 -1.93 0.90 -17.61
N PRO A 181 -0.60 0.79 -17.37
CA PRO A 181 0.32 1.92 -17.53
C PRO A 181 0.53 2.36 -18.99
N ASN A 182 0.13 1.52 -19.96
CA ASN A 182 0.28 1.83 -21.38
C ASN A 182 -0.86 2.70 -21.93
N TYR A 183 -1.86 3.02 -21.11
CA TYR A 183 -2.99 3.83 -21.51
C TYR A 183 -2.89 5.19 -20.83
N GLY A 184 -2.88 6.24 -21.66
CA GLY A 184 -3.04 7.61 -21.20
C GLY A 184 -4.40 7.80 -20.53
N PHE A 185 -4.51 8.85 -19.74
CA PHE A 185 -5.76 9.17 -19.07
C PHE A 185 -6.09 10.65 -19.14
N ASP A 186 -7.37 10.93 -19.27
CA ASP A 186 -7.97 12.26 -19.22
C ASP A 186 -9.10 12.29 -18.20
N VAL A 187 -9.72 13.46 -18.04
CA VAL A 187 -10.96 13.60 -17.28
C VAL A 187 -12.05 12.75 -17.94
N LEU A 188 -12.84 12.06 -17.13
CA LEU A 188 -13.94 11.24 -17.62
C LEU A 188 -15.02 12.10 -18.28
N PRO A 189 -15.65 11.63 -19.38
CA PRO A 189 -16.83 12.26 -19.94
C PRO A 189 -17.91 12.52 -18.88
N GLY A 190 -18.39 13.76 -18.80
CA GLY A 190 -19.35 14.23 -17.80
C GLY A 190 -18.72 14.74 -16.50
N CYS A 191 -17.39 14.64 -16.36
CA CYS A 191 -16.63 15.27 -15.28
C CYS A 191 -15.88 16.53 -15.74
N GLU A 192 -15.88 16.83 -17.05
CA GLU A 192 -15.41 18.13 -17.55
C GLU A 192 -16.29 19.25 -16.98
N ALA A 193 -15.69 20.39 -16.67
CA ALA A 193 -16.36 21.52 -15.99
C ALA A 193 -17.44 22.18 -16.85
#